data_AF-A0A5J4PFW3-F1
#
_entry.id   AF-A0A5J4PFW3-F1
#
_cell.length_a   1.000
_cell.length_b   1.000
_cell.length_c   1.000
_cell.angle_alpha   90.00
_cell.angle_beta   90.00
_cell.angle_gamma   90.00
#
_symmetry.space_group_name_H-M   'P 1'
#
loop_
_entity.id
_entity.type
_entity.pdbx_description
1 polymer ?
#
loop_
_entity_poly.entity_id
_entity_poly.type
_entity_poly.pdbx_seq_one_letter_code
_entity_poly.pdbx_strand_id
1 'polypeptide(L)'
;IQTHMLDRALNGIRMSPVPADVRKLFYKVKKVQGTDIARTFCGLNDVRNIAPSIEYAKAAGMISQCALSITFSPIHTVEYYTNLALELIQSGADEICIKDMAGIGRPASLGKIVANIKKAHPNVPVQYHSHAGPGLSMASVLEVCKAGCDYIDVSMEPLSWGTGHIDLISVHAMLKDAGFQVPNINMEAYMKVRSMIQELIDDFLGLYISPQNRLMNSLLIAPGLPGGMMGSLMADLETNLESINKYKEKNNLPPMTQDQLLIKLFDEVAYVWPRVGYPP
;
A
#
# COMPACT_ATOMS: atom_id res chain seq x y z
N ILE A 1 13.95 19.32 0.18
CA ILE A 1 13.23 18.10 -0.20
C ILE A 1 13.60 17.05 0.84
N GLN A 2 12.61 16.41 1.47
CA GLN A 2 12.86 15.26 2.33
C GLN A 2 12.72 13.98 1.50
N THR A 3 13.61 13.02 1.68
CA THR A 3 13.49 11.73 1.00
C THR A 3 12.97 10.63 1.92
N HIS A 4 12.23 9.69 1.34
CA HIS A 4 11.45 8.70 2.07
C HIS A 4 11.89 7.28 1.68
N MET A 5 12.01 6.38 2.66
CA MET A 5 12.17 4.95 2.42
C MET A 5 11.01 4.14 2.99
N LEU A 6 10.81 2.93 2.46
CA LEU A 6 9.91 1.92 3.02
C LEU A 6 10.74 0.77 3.63
N ASP A 7 10.51 0.50 4.91
CA ASP A 7 11.16 -0.54 5.71
C ASP A 7 10.14 -1.57 6.21
N ARG A 8 10.52 -2.86 6.20
CA ARG A 8 9.71 -3.98 6.68
C ARG A 8 10.06 -4.38 8.12
N ALA A 9 10.43 -3.40 8.95
CA ALA A 9 10.65 -3.55 10.38
C ALA A 9 11.68 -4.65 10.70
N LEU A 10 11.26 -5.72 11.39
CA LEU A 10 12.08 -6.90 11.67
C LEU A 10 12.79 -7.47 10.42
N ASN A 11 12.19 -7.34 9.24
CA ASN A 11 12.73 -7.89 7.99
C ASN A 11 13.63 -6.91 7.23
N GLY A 12 13.75 -5.65 7.66
CA GLY A 12 14.51 -4.65 6.91
C GLY A 12 13.97 -4.48 5.48
N ILE A 13 14.85 -4.59 4.49
CA ILE A 13 14.50 -4.64 3.06
C ILE A 13 14.41 -6.07 2.48
N ARG A 14 14.40 -7.10 3.34
CA ARG A 14 14.35 -8.52 2.95
C ARG A 14 12.94 -9.09 3.12
N MET A 15 12.80 -10.39 2.83
CA MET A 15 11.58 -11.17 3.07
C MET A 15 11.66 -12.04 4.34
N SER A 16 12.76 -11.92 5.11
CA SER A 16 13.01 -12.70 6.32
C SER A 16 13.60 -11.80 7.41
N PRO A 17 13.46 -12.17 8.70
CA PRO A 17 14.02 -11.41 9.81
C PRO A 17 15.52 -11.12 9.64
N VAL A 18 15.93 -9.93 10.07
CA VAL A 18 17.32 -9.45 10.01
C VAL A 18 17.82 -9.16 11.43
N PRO A 19 19.06 -9.58 11.79
CA PRO A 19 19.66 -9.28 13.08
C PRO A 19 19.62 -7.78 13.45
N ALA A 20 19.46 -7.50 14.74
CA ALA A 20 19.22 -6.15 15.25
C ALA A 20 20.39 -5.18 15.00
N ASP A 21 21.63 -5.67 15.11
CA ASP A 21 22.85 -4.93 14.82
C ASP A 21 22.93 -4.49 13.34
N VAL A 22 22.59 -5.39 12.41
CA VAL A 22 22.52 -5.11 10.98
C VAL A 22 21.43 -4.09 10.69
N ARG A 23 20.23 -4.21 11.29
CA ARG A 23 19.15 -3.22 11.13
C ARG A 23 19.55 -1.86 11.68
N LYS A 24 20.21 -1.79 12.84
CA LYS A 24 20.71 -0.54 13.43
C LYS A 24 21.75 0.15 12.52
N LEU A 25 22.65 -0.62 11.91
CA LEU A 25 23.60 -0.09 10.92
C LEU A 25 22.87 0.40 9.66
N PHE A 26 21.87 -0.35 9.18
CA PHE A 26 21.07 0.00 8.00
C PHE A 26 20.46 1.41 8.10
N TYR A 27 19.85 1.78 9.22
CA TYR A 27 19.31 3.14 9.41
C TYR A 27 20.39 4.22 9.34
N LYS A 28 21.54 4.01 9.98
CA LYS A 28 22.67 4.95 9.91
C LYS A 28 23.16 5.14 8.47
N VAL A 29 23.32 4.04 7.73
CA VAL A 29 23.73 4.08 6.32
C VAL A 29 22.69 4.81 5.47
N LYS A 30 21.39 4.55 5.69
CA LYS A 30 20.31 5.21 4.94
C LYS A 30 20.25 6.71 5.21
N LYS A 31 20.43 7.15 6.46
CA LYS A 31 20.53 8.58 6.74
C LYS A 31 21.71 9.23 6.02
N VAL A 32 22.89 8.60 6.05
CA VAL A 32 24.09 9.11 5.34
C VAL A 32 23.86 9.15 3.82
N GLN A 33 23.08 8.24 3.27
CA GLN A 33 22.64 8.26 1.86
C GLN A 33 21.59 9.34 1.54
N GLY A 34 21.13 10.09 2.54
CA GLY A 34 20.19 11.21 2.39
C GLY A 34 18.74 10.87 2.72
N THR A 35 18.43 9.69 3.28
CA THR A 35 17.07 9.35 3.72
C THR A 35 16.67 10.13 4.96
N ASP A 36 15.52 10.82 4.91
CA ASP A 36 15.03 11.63 6.03
C ASP A 36 13.90 10.96 6.79
N ILE A 37 13.00 10.27 6.10
CA ILE A 37 11.82 9.64 6.68
C ILE A 37 11.90 8.13 6.47
N ALA A 38 11.72 7.38 7.55
CA ALA A 38 11.63 5.92 7.56
C ALA A 38 10.18 5.47 7.75
N ARG A 39 9.47 5.15 6.67
CA ARG A 39 8.17 4.47 6.77
C ARG A 39 8.39 3.02 7.13
N THR A 40 8.05 2.63 8.35
CA THR A 40 8.23 1.28 8.86
C THR A 40 6.89 0.58 8.97
N PHE A 41 6.77 -0.64 8.45
CA PHE A 41 5.59 -1.48 8.64
C PHE A 41 5.97 -2.91 8.99
N CYS A 42 5.05 -3.60 9.67
CA CYS A 42 5.06 -5.05 9.80
C CYS A 42 3.85 -5.58 9.04
N GLY A 43 4.03 -6.59 8.18
CA GLY A 43 2.92 -7.21 7.46
C GLY A 43 1.89 -7.90 8.38
N LEU A 44 2.24 -8.14 9.65
CA LEU A 44 1.33 -8.67 10.67
C LEU A 44 0.79 -7.60 11.63
N ASN A 45 1.12 -6.32 11.40
CA ASN A 45 0.80 -5.22 12.32
C ASN A 45 1.26 -5.44 13.78
N ASP A 46 2.29 -6.26 13.99
CA ASP A 46 2.84 -6.55 15.31
C ASP A 46 3.83 -5.47 15.73
N VAL A 47 3.45 -4.68 16.75
CA VAL A 47 4.24 -3.56 17.28
C VAL A 47 5.61 -4.02 17.78
N ARG A 48 5.75 -5.26 18.28
CA ARG A 48 7.05 -5.80 18.74
C ARG A 48 8.09 -5.85 17.62
N ASN A 49 7.62 -6.04 16.39
CA ASN A 49 8.50 -6.04 15.22
C ASN A 49 8.87 -4.62 14.77
N ILE A 50 8.02 -3.63 15.06
CA ILE A 50 8.15 -2.23 14.62
C ILE A 50 8.92 -1.38 15.63
N ALA A 51 8.68 -1.55 16.94
CA ALA A 51 9.23 -0.69 17.98
C ALA A 51 10.76 -0.51 17.91
N PRO A 52 11.59 -1.55 17.66
CA PRO A 52 13.04 -1.34 17.53
C PRO A 52 13.42 -0.45 16.35
N SER A 53 12.67 -0.51 15.24
CA SER A 53 12.89 0.33 14.06
C SER A 53 12.62 1.81 14.35
N ILE A 54 11.67 2.12 15.23
CA ILE A 54 11.41 3.51 15.70
C ILE A 54 12.67 4.05 16.38
N GLU A 55 13.21 3.30 17.34
CA GLU A 55 14.43 3.69 18.05
C GLU A 55 15.62 3.86 17.10
N TYR A 56 15.78 2.95 16.14
CA TYR A 56 16.91 2.99 15.22
C TYR A 56 16.82 4.15 14.22
N ALA A 57 15.63 4.46 13.70
CA ALA A 57 15.39 5.61 12.84
C ALA A 57 15.73 6.92 13.58
N LYS A 58 15.21 7.08 14.81
CA LYS A 58 15.46 8.28 15.62
C LYS A 58 16.93 8.41 16.01
N ALA A 59 17.57 7.31 16.41
CA ALA A 59 19.00 7.29 16.73
C ALA A 59 19.89 7.61 15.52
N ALA A 60 19.42 7.35 14.30
CA ALA A 60 20.08 7.76 13.06
C ALA A 60 19.77 9.21 12.65
N GLY A 61 18.86 9.92 13.33
CA GLY A 61 18.45 11.28 12.97
C GLY A 61 17.43 11.33 11.83
N MET A 62 16.58 10.30 11.72
CA MET A 62 15.46 10.22 10.78
C MET A 62 14.12 10.43 11.50
N ILE A 63 13.11 10.85 10.75
CA ILE A 63 11.71 10.85 11.19
C ILE A 63 11.19 9.41 11.12
N SER A 64 10.65 8.91 12.23
CA SER A 64 10.06 7.59 12.30
C SER A 64 8.56 7.64 11.97
N GLN A 65 8.20 7.25 10.74
CA GLN A 65 6.81 7.12 10.33
C GLN A 65 6.36 5.66 10.43
N CYS A 66 5.43 5.33 11.32
CA CYS A 66 4.92 3.96 11.46
C CYS A 66 3.67 3.76 10.62
N ALA A 67 3.60 2.68 9.86
CA ALA A 67 2.51 2.40 8.94
C ALA A 67 1.61 1.27 9.44
N LEU A 68 0.30 1.52 9.41
CA LEU A 68 -0.76 0.53 9.61
C LEU A 68 -0.99 -0.18 8.27
N SER A 69 -0.70 -1.48 8.17
CA SER A 69 -1.03 -2.27 6.98
C SER A 69 -2.54 -2.52 6.98
N ILE A 70 -3.25 -1.95 5.99
CA ILE A 70 -4.71 -1.99 5.96
C ILE A 70 -5.22 -3.18 5.14
N THR A 71 -6.02 -3.99 5.80
CA THR A 71 -6.93 -4.98 5.22
C THR A 71 -8.37 -4.77 5.70
N PHE A 72 -9.30 -5.58 5.17
CA PHE A 72 -10.69 -5.61 5.57
C PHE A 72 -11.13 -7.03 6.00
N SER A 73 -11.42 -7.21 7.29
CA SER A 73 -12.00 -8.45 7.82
C SER A 73 -12.78 -8.19 9.12
N PRO A 74 -13.50 -9.18 9.68
CA PRO A 74 -14.21 -9.03 10.95
C PRO A 74 -13.31 -8.65 12.14
N ILE A 75 -12.01 -8.93 12.07
CA ILE A 75 -11.03 -8.61 13.13
C ILE A 75 -10.49 -7.18 12.97
N HIS A 76 -10.30 -6.74 11.72
CA HIS A 76 -9.67 -5.47 11.39
C HIS A 76 -10.68 -4.34 11.37
N THR A 77 -11.09 -3.92 12.56
CA THR A 77 -12.08 -2.85 12.77
C THR A 77 -11.43 -1.46 12.85
N VAL A 78 -12.25 -0.41 12.84
CA VAL A 78 -11.78 0.97 13.11
C VAL A 78 -11.09 1.06 14.48
N GLU A 79 -11.62 0.37 15.48
CA GLU A 79 -11.05 0.32 16.83
C GLU A 79 -9.69 -0.36 16.85
N TYR A 80 -9.56 -1.50 16.15
CA TYR A 80 -8.27 -2.21 16.02
C TYR A 80 -7.17 -1.29 15.49
N TYR A 81 -7.42 -0.61 14.37
CA TYR A 81 -6.42 0.28 13.77
C TYR A 81 -6.19 1.55 14.58
N THR A 82 -7.23 2.07 15.25
CA THR A 82 -7.08 3.21 16.17
C THR A 82 -6.12 2.83 17.30
N ASN A 83 -6.36 1.69 17.98
CA ASN A 83 -5.53 1.23 19.09
C ASN A 83 -4.08 0.96 18.65
N LEU A 84 -3.90 0.33 17.49
CA LEU A 84 -2.59 0.10 16.90
C LEU A 84 -1.82 1.40 16.67
N ALA A 85 -2.47 2.43 16.11
CA ALA A 85 -1.85 3.73 15.90
C ALA A 85 -1.42 4.38 17.22
N LEU A 86 -2.28 4.33 18.25
CA LEU A 86 -1.99 4.88 19.58
C LEU A 86 -0.81 4.14 20.24
N GLU A 87 -0.73 2.81 20.11
CA GLU A 87 0.38 2.01 20.62
C GLU A 87 1.71 2.37 19.93
N LEU A 88 1.69 2.60 18.62
CA LEU A 88 2.85 3.04 17.85
C LEU A 88 3.31 4.46 18.23
N ILE A 89 2.37 5.39 18.45
CA ILE A 89 2.66 6.73 18.96
C ILE A 89 3.27 6.65 20.36
N GLN A 90 2.71 5.82 21.24
CA GLN A 90 3.25 5.59 22.58
C GLN A 90 4.66 4.99 22.54
N SER A 91 4.94 4.14 21.53
CA SER A 91 6.27 3.59 21.26
C SER A 91 7.26 4.61 20.67
N GLY A 92 6.82 5.85 20.41
CA GLY A 92 7.67 6.96 20.00
C GLY A 92 7.68 7.27 18.51
N ALA A 93 6.71 6.76 17.73
CA ALA A 93 6.54 7.15 16.33
C ALA A 93 6.29 8.66 16.21
N ASP A 94 6.97 9.30 15.25
CA ASP A 94 6.82 10.74 14.98
C ASP A 94 5.59 11.00 14.10
N GLU A 95 5.28 10.07 13.21
CA GLU A 95 4.19 10.16 12.23
C GLU A 95 3.49 8.80 12.06
N ILE A 96 2.22 8.82 11.64
CA ILE A 96 1.45 7.61 11.32
C ILE A 96 1.06 7.59 9.85
N CYS A 97 1.28 6.45 9.19
CA CYS A 97 0.80 6.21 7.83
C CYS A 97 -0.32 5.18 7.83
N ILE A 98 -1.45 5.50 7.19
CA ILE A 98 -2.51 4.56 6.87
C ILE A 98 -2.18 3.95 5.51
N LYS A 99 -1.68 2.70 5.49
CA LYS A 99 -1.10 2.07 4.30
C LYS A 99 -2.01 0.99 3.72
N ASP A 100 -2.84 1.39 2.76
CA ASP A 100 -3.72 0.52 1.99
C ASP A 100 -3.01 -0.01 0.72
N MET A 101 -2.15 -1.01 0.93
CA MET A 101 -1.33 -1.62 -0.12
C MET A 101 -2.12 -2.28 -1.24
N ALA A 102 -3.32 -2.79 -0.93
CA ALA A 102 -4.16 -3.46 -1.90
C ALA A 102 -5.18 -2.51 -2.55
N GLY A 103 -5.43 -1.34 -1.97
CA GLY A 103 -6.44 -0.39 -2.44
C GLY A 103 -7.87 -0.79 -2.06
N ILE A 104 -8.01 -1.62 -1.02
CA ILE A 104 -9.28 -2.25 -0.62
C ILE A 104 -9.89 -1.62 0.64
N GLY A 105 -9.15 -0.70 1.27
CA GLY A 105 -9.59 0.01 2.46
C GLY A 105 -10.95 0.67 2.21
N ARG A 106 -11.85 0.59 3.20
CA ARG A 106 -13.20 1.18 3.06
C ARG A 106 -13.12 2.67 3.34
N PRO A 107 -13.48 3.56 2.40
CA PRO A 107 -13.34 5.01 2.57
C PRO A 107 -13.88 5.54 3.91
N ALA A 108 -15.12 5.15 4.25
CA ALA A 108 -15.76 5.58 5.49
C ALA A 108 -15.05 5.07 6.76
N SER A 109 -14.47 3.86 6.73
CA SER A 109 -13.71 3.33 7.87
C SER A 109 -12.37 4.05 8.00
N LEU A 110 -11.69 4.31 6.89
CA LEU A 110 -10.41 5.02 6.84
C LEU A 110 -10.55 6.45 7.40
N GLY A 111 -11.59 7.18 7.00
CA GLY A 111 -11.89 8.50 7.56
C GLY A 111 -12.09 8.46 9.08
N LYS A 112 -12.81 7.46 9.60
CA LYS A 112 -13.00 7.30 11.06
C LYS A 112 -11.69 6.98 11.80
N ILE A 113 -10.82 6.14 11.22
CA ILE A 113 -9.51 5.83 11.81
C ILE A 113 -8.68 7.12 11.93
N VAL A 114 -8.60 7.91 10.86
CA VAL A 114 -7.86 9.18 10.87
C VAL A 114 -8.47 10.15 11.88
N ALA A 115 -9.79 10.31 11.91
CA ALA A 115 -10.47 11.19 12.86
C ALA A 115 -10.17 10.80 14.32
N ASN A 116 -10.16 9.51 14.63
CA ASN A 116 -9.82 9.02 15.97
C ASN A 116 -8.36 9.33 16.34
N ILE A 117 -7.42 9.12 15.43
CA ILE A 117 -6.00 9.42 15.64
C ILE A 117 -5.81 10.93 15.88
N LYS A 118 -6.35 11.78 15.00
CA LYS A 118 -6.23 13.24 15.12
C LYS A 118 -6.94 13.78 16.36
N LYS A 119 -8.03 13.16 16.80
CA LYS A 119 -8.70 13.52 18.06
C LYS A 119 -7.83 13.25 19.28
N ALA A 120 -7.13 12.11 19.32
CA ALA A 120 -6.27 11.73 20.43
C ALA A 120 -4.90 12.46 20.40
N HIS A 121 -4.32 12.61 19.21
CA HIS A 121 -3.00 13.20 18.97
C HIS A 121 -3.07 14.20 17.81
N PRO A 122 -3.60 15.41 18.03
CA PRO A 122 -3.83 16.39 16.95
C PRO A 122 -2.56 16.84 16.23
N ASN A 123 -1.42 16.79 16.93
CA ASN A 123 -0.13 17.25 16.43
C ASN A 123 0.68 16.14 15.74
N VAL A 124 0.25 14.87 15.81
CA VAL A 124 0.92 13.78 15.08
C VAL A 124 0.49 13.87 13.62
N PRO A 125 1.43 14.00 12.67
CA PRO A 125 1.11 13.97 11.26
C PRO A 125 0.58 12.59 10.84
N VAL A 126 -0.48 12.60 10.04
CA VAL A 126 -1.08 11.40 9.46
C VAL A 126 -0.96 11.46 7.94
N GLN A 127 -0.45 10.38 7.35
CA GLN A 127 -0.31 10.22 5.92
C GLN A 127 -1.16 9.07 5.40
N TYR A 128 -1.84 9.27 4.27
CA TYR A 128 -2.56 8.18 3.59
C TYR A 128 -1.79 7.70 2.36
N HIS A 129 -1.63 6.38 2.26
CA HIS A 129 -0.99 5.70 1.14
C HIS A 129 -1.93 4.62 0.62
N SER A 130 -2.28 4.68 -0.67
CA SER A 130 -3.19 3.70 -1.26
C SER A 130 -2.88 3.42 -2.72
N HIS A 131 -2.99 2.14 -3.09
CA HIS A 131 -2.97 1.72 -4.48
C HIS A 131 -4.33 1.98 -5.17
N ALA A 132 -4.32 2.30 -6.46
CA ALA A 132 -5.51 2.69 -7.20
C ALA A 132 -6.32 1.51 -7.77
N GLY A 133 -5.74 0.32 -7.80
CA GLY A 133 -6.22 -0.81 -8.61
C GLY A 133 -7.70 -1.14 -8.44
N PRO A 134 -8.21 -1.30 -7.22
CA PRO A 134 -9.62 -1.64 -6.99
C PRO A 134 -10.59 -0.46 -7.13
N GLY A 135 -10.09 0.79 -7.20
CA GLY A 135 -10.87 1.99 -7.46
C GLY A 135 -11.49 2.71 -6.26
N LEU A 136 -11.15 2.34 -5.03
CA LEU A 136 -11.66 3.01 -3.82
C LEU A 136 -10.84 4.23 -3.37
N SER A 137 -9.63 4.39 -3.92
CA SER A 137 -8.60 5.30 -3.42
C SER A 137 -8.98 6.78 -3.50
N MET A 138 -9.62 7.26 -4.59
CA MET A 138 -10.05 8.66 -4.71
C MET A 138 -11.07 9.05 -3.63
N ALA A 139 -12.09 8.20 -3.42
CA ALA A 139 -13.06 8.40 -2.35
C ALA A 139 -12.40 8.34 -0.96
N SER A 140 -11.45 7.42 -0.79
CA SER A 140 -10.70 7.28 0.46
C SER A 140 -9.88 8.52 0.78
N VAL A 141 -9.20 9.11 -0.21
CA VAL A 141 -8.47 10.38 -0.04
C VAL A 141 -9.40 11.48 0.45
N LEU A 142 -10.57 11.64 -0.16
CA LEU A 142 -11.50 12.69 0.26
C LEU A 142 -11.97 12.48 1.71
N GLU A 143 -12.28 11.25 2.09
CA GLU A 143 -12.71 10.91 3.46
C GLU A 143 -11.61 11.14 4.50
N VAL A 144 -10.36 10.72 4.23
CA VAL A 144 -9.25 10.93 5.18
C VAL A 144 -8.83 12.39 5.27
N CYS A 145 -8.85 13.14 4.16
CA CYS A 145 -8.58 14.59 4.19
C CYS A 145 -9.63 15.33 5.04
N LYS A 146 -10.93 15.01 4.88
CA LYS A 146 -11.99 15.57 5.72
C LYS A 146 -11.82 15.24 7.20
N ALA A 147 -11.20 14.10 7.50
CA ALA A 147 -10.89 13.66 8.85
C ALA A 147 -9.59 14.28 9.44
N GLY A 148 -8.85 15.08 8.67
CA GLY A 148 -7.64 15.77 9.13
C GLY A 148 -6.32 15.07 8.79
N CYS A 149 -6.29 14.23 7.75
CA CYS A 149 -5.04 13.70 7.19
C CYS A 149 -4.16 14.83 6.64
N ASP A 150 -2.86 14.79 6.92
CA ASP A 150 -1.91 15.86 6.62
C ASP A 150 -1.23 15.66 5.26
N TYR A 151 -0.95 14.41 4.88
CA TYR A 151 -0.27 14.08 3.62
C TYR A 151 -1.00 12.97 2.85
N ILE A 152 -0.99 13.05 1.51
CA ILE A 152 -1.54 12.03 0.63
C ILE A 152 -0.45 11.60 -0.36
N ASP A 153 -0.21 10.29 -0.47
CA ASP A 153 0.63 9.74 -1.52
C ASP A 153 -0.12 9.74 -2.86
N VAL A 154 0.54 10.27 -3.88
CA VAL A 154 0.06 10.34 -5.26
C VAL A 154 1.19 9.95 -6.21
N SER A 155 0.82 9.52 -7.41
CA SER A 155 1.74 9.28 -8.51
C SER A 155 1.48 10.26 -9.64
N MET A 156 2.46 10.47 -10.51
CA MET A 156 2.27 11.22 -11.74
C MET A 156 2.14 10.27 -12.93
N GLU A 157 1.34 10.66 -13.90
CA GLU A 157 1.40 10.05 -15.24
C GLU A 157 2.85 10.15 -15.78
N PRO A 158 3.38 9.10 -16.46
CA PRO A 158 2.71 7.88 -16.94
C PRO A 158 2.63 6.69 -15.96
N LEU A 159 3.02 6.87 -14.69
CA LEU A 159 3.07 5.81 -13.67
C LEU A 159 1.90 5.83 -12.67
N SER A 160 0.88 6.66 -12.90
CA SER A 160 -0.33 6.70 -12.10
C SER A 160 -1.36 5.66 -12.56
N TRP A 161 -2.34 5.40 -11.70
CA TRP A 161 -3.46 4.47 -11.88
C TRP A 161 -3.09 2.98 -11.89
N GLY A 162 -4.11 2.15 -12.13
CA GLY A 162 -4.02 0.70 -12.09
C GLY A 162 -3.38 0.21 -10.80
N THR A 163 -2.38 -0.65 -10.91
CA THR A 163 -1.64 -1.20 -9.77
C THR A 163 -0.74 -0.19 -9.05
N GLY A 164 -0.58 1.03 -9.56
CA GLY A 164 0.16 2.13 -8.92
C GLY A 164 -0.72 2.96 -7.98
N HIS A 165 -0.44 4.26 -7.87
CA HIS A 165 -1.18 5.22 -7.04
C HIS A 165 -2.08 6.12 -7.88
N ILE A 166 -3.03 6.77 -7.22
CA ILE A 166 -3.88 7.81 -7.84
C ILE A 166 -3.06 8.97 -8.39
N ASP A 167 -3.59 9.60 -9.44
CA ASP A 167 -2.91 10.69 -10.14
C ASP A 167 -2.90 12.02 -9.36
N LEU A 168 -1.73 12.67 -9.33
CA LEU A 168 -1.49 13.95 -8.69
C LEU A 168 -2.45 15.05 -9.16
N ILE A 169 -2.66 15.20 -10.48
CA ILE A 169 -3.50 16.28 -11.03
C ILE A 169 -4.97 16.04 -10.64
N SER A 170 -5.41 14.79 -10.70
CA SER A 170 -6.77 14.39 -10.35
C SER A 170 -7.08 14.61 -8.87
N VAL A 171 -6.17 14.20 -7.97
CA VAL A 171 -6.29 14.47 -6.53
C VAL A 171 -6.27 15.96 -6.25
N HIS A 172 -5.36 16.69 -6.85
CA HIS A 172 -5.24 18.14 -6.68
C HIS A 172 -6.54 18.87 -7.10
N ALA A 173 -7.12 18.52 -8.25
CA ALA A 173 -8.38 19.11 -8.71
C ALA A 173 -9.55 18.78 -7.76
N MET A 174 -9.68 17.52 -7.34
CA MET A 174 -10.71 17.07 -6.40
C MET A 174 -10.60 17.80 -5.05
N LEU A 175 -9.40 17.91 -4.48
CA LEU A 175 -9.20 18.57 -3.20
C LEU A 175 -9.46 20.08 -3.27
N LYS A 176 -9.10 20.75 -4.38
CA LYS A 176 -9.47 22.16 -4.61
C LYS A 176 -10.97 22.36 -4.65
N ASP A 177 -11.68 21.53 -5.41
CA ASP A 177 -13.15 21.58 -5.49
C ASP A 177 -13.80 21.37 -4.12
N ALA A 178 -13.28 20.43 -3.33
CA ALA A 178 -13.72 20.17 -1.96
C ALA A 178 -13.32 21.27 -0.94
N GLY A 179 -12.68 22.35 -1.37
CA GLY A 179 -12.35 23.52 -0.54
C GLY A 179 -11.01 23.43 0.22
N PHE A 180 -10.19 22.41 -0.02
CA PHE A 180 -8.88 22.30 0.60
C PHE A 180 -7.87 23.26 -0.04
N GLN A 181 -6.96 23.79 0.78
CA GLN A 181 -5.83 24.59 0.33
C GLN A 181 -4.69 23.66 -0.09
N VAL A 182 -4.54 23.44 -1.40
CA VAL A 182 -3.44 22.64 -1.97
C VAL A 182 -2.52 23.53 -2.82
N PRO A 183 -1.19 23.37 -2.72
CA PRO A 183 -0.24 24.15 -3.53
C PRO A 183 -0.46 23.95 -5.02
N ASN A 184 -0.28 25.02 -5.81
CA ASN A 184 -0.31 24.92 -7.26
C ASN A 184 0.83 24.05 -7.79
N ILE A 185 0.53 23.26 -8.82
CA ILE A 185 1.50 22.44 -9.53
C ILE A 185 2.21 23.33 -10.57
N ASN A 186 3.54 23.34 -10.57
CA ASN A 186 4.32 23.91 -11.68
C ASN A 186 4.22 22.96 -12.87
N MET A 187 3.37 23.30 -13.84
CA MET A 187 3.12 22.45 -15.00
C MET A 187 4.31 22.32 -15.94
N GLU A 188 5.20 23.32 -16.04
CA GLU A 188 6.42 23.21 -16.84
C GLU A 188 7.36 22.16 -16.26
N ALA A 189 7.58 22.21 -14.94
CA ALA A 189 8.38 21.21 -14.23
C ALA A 189 7.73 19.81 -14.29
N TYR A 190 6.41 19.73 -14.11
CA TYR A 190 5.66 18.48 -14.24
C TYR A 190 5.85 17.85 -15.63
N MET A 191 5.65 18.63 -16.70
CA MET A 191 5.78 18.14 -18.07
C MET A 191 7.21 17.70 -18.40
N LYS A 192 8.22 18.41 -17.89
CA LYS A 192 9.62 18.01 -18.04
C LYS A 192 9.88 16.63 -17.41
N VAL A 193 9.46 16.42 -16.16
CA VAL A 193 9.64 15.14 -15.46
C VAL A 193 8.83 14.04 -16.14
N ARG A 194 7.59 14.33 -16.55
CA ARG A 194 6.72 13.41 -17.28
C ARG A 194 7.41 12.90 -18.55
N SER A 195 7.95 13.81 -19.36
CA SER A 195 8.68 13.46 -20.59
C SER A 195 9.89 12.57 -20.31
N MET A 196 10.68 12.87 -19.28
CA MET A 196 11.83 12.05 -18.90
C MET A 196 11.42 10.63 -18.47
N ILE A 197 10.32 10.49 -17.73
CA ILE A 197 9.80 9.18 -17.32
C ILE A 197 9.24 8.43 -18.53
N GLN A 198 8.53 9.12 -19.43
CA GLN A 198 7.99 8.52 -20.64
C GLN A 198 9.11 7.99 -21.54
N GLU A 199 10.18 8.77 -21.75
CA GLU A 199 11.38 8.34 -22.47
C GLU A 199 11.99 7.07 -21.83
N LEU A 200 12.14 7.04 -20.50
CA LEU A 200 12.64 5.85 -19.80
C LEU A 200 11.72 4.62 -19.96
N ILE A 201 10.41 4.82 -20.05
CA ILE A 201 9.45 3.75 -20.33
C ILE A 201 9.61 3.26 -21.77
N ASP A 202 9.66 4.17 -22.73
CA ASP A 202 9.74 3.82 -24.15
C ASP A 202 11.05 3.10 -24.49
N ASP A 203 12.17 3.54 -23.89
CA ASP A 203 13.50 3.01 -24.18
C ASP A 203 13.81 1.69 -23.46
N PHE A 204 13.27 1.49 -22.24
CA PHE A 204 13.70 0.38 -21.40
C PHE A 204 12.59 -0.20 -20.52
N LEU A 205 12.00 0.61 -19.62
CA LEU A 205 11.12 0.07 -18.57
C LEU A 205 9.86 -0.58 -19.14
N GLY A 206 9.36 -0.09 -20.29
CA GLY A 206 8.18 -0.64 -20.97
C GLY A 206 8.34 -2.11 -21.39
N LEU A 207 9.58 -2.59 -21.56
CA LEU A 207 9.87 -4.01 -21.81
C LEU A 207 9.56 -4.90 -20.59
N TYR A 208 9.56 -4.33 -19.39
CA TYR A 208 9.37 -5.04 -18.11
C TYR A 208 8.06 -4.67 -17.41
N ILE A 209 7.38 -3.60 -17.84
CA ILE A 209 6.10 -3.17 -17.31
C ILE A 209 4.99 -3.73 -18.18
N SER A 210 4.27 -4.70 -17.63
CA SER A 210 3.03 -5.21 -18.21
C SER A 210 2.04 -4.05 -18.43
N PRO A 211 1.52 -3.83 -19.66
CA PRO A 211 0.51 -2.79 -19.92
C PRO A 211 -0.76 -2.97 -19.07
N GLN A 212 -1.07 -4.20 -18.67
CA GLN A 212 -2.19 -4.55 -17.80
C GLN A 212 -2.07 -3.88 -16.42
N ASN A 213 -0.87 -3.52 -15.96
CA ASN A 213 -0.66 -2.82 -14.70
C ASN A 213 -1.33 -1.43 -14.64
N ARG A 214 -1.68 -0.84 -15.79
CA ARG A 214 -2.42 0.44 -15.85
C ARG A 214 -3.94 0.26 -15.70
N LEU A 215 -4.43 -0.96 -15.83
CA LEU A 215 -5.85 -1.26 -15.74
C LEU A 215 -6.30 -1.34 -14.28
N MET A 216 -7.48 -0.81 -14.01
CA MET A 216 -8.16 -0.96 -12.74
C MET A 216 -8.93 -2.28 -12.72
N ASN A 217 -8.97 -2.95 -11.57
CA ASN A 217 -9.66 -4.22 -11.41
C ASN A 217 -10.30 -4.32 -10.02
N SER A 218 -11.63 -4.17 -9.97
CA SER A 218 -12.41 -4.27 -8.73
C SER A 218 -12.52 -5.70 -8.19
N LEU A 219 -12.18 -6.73 -8.97
CA LEU A 219 -12.14 -8.12 -8.49
C LEU A 219 -11.09 -8.32 -7.39
N LEU A 220 -10.15 -7.39 -7.24
CA LEU A 220 -9.15 -7.37 -6.16
C LEU A 220 -9.75 -7.11 -4.77
N ILE A 221 -10.96 -6.53 -4.71
CA ILE A 221 -11.57 -6.11 -3.43
C ILE A 221 -11.83 -7.28 -2.49
N ALA A 222 -12.41 -8.37 -2.99
CA ALA A 222 -12.82 -9.49 -2.14
C ALA A 222 -11.64 -10.36 -1.68
N PRO A 223 -10.66 -10.72 -2.55
CA PRO A 223 -9.49 -11.50 -2.15
C PRO A 223 -8.52 -10.71 -1.26
N GLY A 224 -8.54 -9.37 -1.35
CA GLY A 224 -7.67 -8.49 -0.60
C GLY A 224 -6.19 -8.57 -1.02
N LEU A 225 -5.91 -9.10 -2.21
CA LEU A 225 -4.56 -9.30 -2.70
C LEU A 225 -3.99 -7.98 -3.26
N PRO A 226 -2.75 -7.60 -2.91
CA PRO A 226 -2.07 -6.48 -3.55
C PRO A 226 -1.95 -6.68 -5.06
N GLY A 227 -2.06 -5.59 -5.84
CA GLY A 227 -2.09 -5.68 -7.31
C GLY A 227 -0.92 -6.46 -7.92
N GLY A 228 0.30 -6.30 -7.40
CA GLY A 228 1.47 -7.06 -7.86
C GLY A 228 1.42 -8.57 -7.57
N MET A 229 0.74 -8.98 -6.49
CA MET A 229 0.52 -10.40 -6.17
C MET A 229 -0.53 -11.02 -7.10
N MET A 230 -1.57 -10.26 -7.48
CA MET A 230 -2.58 -10.75 -8.41
C MET A 230 -2.02 -11.04 -9.80
N GLY A 231 -1.14 -10.18 -10.33
CA GLY A 231 -0.53 -10.42 -11.64
C GLY A 231 0.26 -11.73 -11.68
N SER A 232 1.03 -12.00 -10.63
CA SER A 232 1.78 -13.25 -10.48
C SER A 232 0.85 -14.45 -10.33
N LEU A 233 -0.19 -14.31 -9.49
CA LEU A 233 -1.18 -15.36 -9.26
C LEU A 233 -1.96 -15.70 -10.53
N MET A 234 -2.34 -14.72 -11.35
CA MET A 234 -3.03 -14.97 -12.61
C MET A 234 -2.15 -15.73 -13.60
N ALA A 235 -0.86 -15.39 -13.70
CA ALA A 235 0.08 -16.13 -14.53
C ALA A 235 0.24 -17.60 -14.07
N ASP A 236 0.30 -17.81 -12.76
CA ASP A 236 0.32 -19.16 -12.18
C ASP A 236 -1.00 -19.91 -12.46
N LEU A 237 -2.15 -19.24 -12.35
CA LEU A 237 -3.46 -19.83 -12.62
C LEU A 237 -3.62 -20.25 -14.09
N GLU A 238 -3.12 -19.46 -15.04
CA GLU A 238 -3.16 -19.82 -16.47
C GLU A 238 -2.36 -21.10 -16.74
N THR A 239 -1.15 -21.19 -16.20
CA THR A 239 -0.30 -22.38 -16.31
C THR A 239 -0.97 -23.61 -15.67
N ASN A 240 -1.61 -23.42 -14.52
CA ASN A 240 -2.34 -24.49 -13.84
C ASN A 240 -3.62 -24.89 -14.58
N LEU A 241 -4.31 -23.95 -15.22
CA LEU A 241 -5.55 -24.21 -15.96
C LEU A 241 -5.31 -25.19 -17.12
N GLU A 242 -4.19 -25.05 -17.84
CA GLU A 242 -3.82 -26.01 -18.88
C GLU A 242 -3.68 -27.43 -18.33
N SER A 243 -2.98 -27.57 -17.20
CA SER A 243 -2.78 -28.87 -16.55
C SER A 243 -4.09 -29.46 -16.03
N ILE A 244 -4.96 -28.64 -15.44
CA ILE A 244 -6.30 -29.01 -14.98
C ILE A 244 -7.17 -29.48 -16.15
N ASN A 245 -7.13 -28.79 -17.28
CA ASN A 245 -7.93 -29.12 -18.45
C ASN A 245 -7.44 -30.41 -19.14
N LYS A 246 -6.12 -30.64 -19.21
CA LYS A 246 -5.56 -31.94 -19.66
C LYS A 246 -6.03 -33.11 -18.79
N TYR A 247 -6.04 -32.92 -17.46
CA TYR A 247 -6.58 -33.92 -16.53
C TYR A 247 -8.08 -34.16 -16.76
N LYS A 248 -8.86 -33.09 -16.90
CA LYS A 248 -10.31 -33.19 -17.13
C LYS A 248 -10.65 -33.93 -18.42
N GLU A 249 -9.95 -33.60 -19.50
CA GLU A 249 -10.08 -34.28 -20.80
C GLU A 249 -9.81 -35.78 -20.66
N LYS A 250 -8.70 -36.17 -20.02
CA LYS A 250 -8.35 -37.57 -19.76
C LYS A 250 -9.43 -38.34 -18.97
N ASN A 251 -10.23 -37.63 -18.18
CA ASN A 251 -11.29 -38.21 -17.34
C ASN A 251 -12.71 -37.94 -17.86
N ASN A 252 -12.89 -37.51 -19.12
CA ASN A 252 -14.19 -37.16 -19.71
C ASN A 252 -14.99 -36.12 -18.91
N LEU A 253 -14.29 -35.19 -18.26
CA LEU A 253 -14.88 -34.07 -17.53
C LEU A 253 -14.87 -32.81 -18.41
N PRO A 254 -15.87 -31.92 -18.29
CA PRO A 254 -15.89 -30.67 -19.04
C PRO A 254 -14.70 -29.77 -18.65
N PRO A 255 -14.10 -29.06 -19.62
CA PRO A 255 -13.02 -28.12 -19.35
C PRO A 255 -13.51 -26.99 -18.45
N MET A 256 -12.59 -26.44 -17.68
CA MET A 256 -12.80 -25.28 -16.83
C MET A 256 -12.33 -24.02 -17.56
N THR A 257 -13.06 -22.93 -17.38
CA THR A 257 -12.63 -21.60 -17.84
C THR A 257 -11.76 -20.92 -16.77
N GLN A 258 -10.98 -19.92 -17.17
CA GLN A 258 -10.19 -19.11 -16.24
C GLN A 258 -11.08 -18.43 -15.19
N ASP A 259 -12.25 -17.93 -15.58
CA ASP A 259 -13.23 -17.33 -14.66
C ASP A 259 -13.73 -18.33 -13.60
N GLN A 260 -14.02 -19.57 -14.00
CA GLN A 260 -14.43 -20.61 -13.06
C GLN A 260 -13.31 -20.98 -12.08
N LEU A 261 -12.06 -20.99 -12.54
CA LEU A 261 -10.89 -21.22 -11.69
C LEU A 261 -10.69 -20.06 -10.71
N LEU A 262 -10.89 -18.83 -11.17
CA LEU A 262 -10.78 -17.62 -10.35
C LEU A 262 -11.85 -17.58 -9.25
N ILE A 263 -13.11 -17.91 -9.58
CA ILE A 263 -14.19 -18.01 -8.58
C ILE A 263 -13.83 -19.05 -7.51
N LYS A 264 -13.31 -20.22 -7.92
CA LYS A 264 -12.88 -21.25 -6.97
C LYS A 264 -11.75 -20.78 -6.06
N LEU A 265 -10.79 -20.02 -6.59
CA LEU A 265 -9.75 -19.41 -5.78
C LEU A 265 -10.36 -18.46 -4.75
N PHE A 266 -11.34 -17.63 -5.13
CA PHE A 266 -12.00 -16.71 -4.21
C PHE A 266 -12.75 -17.45 -3.10
N ASP A 267 -13.45 -18.53 -3.44
CA ASP A 267 -14.11 -19.40 -2.47
C ASP A 267 -13.11 -20.03 -1.49
N GLU A 268 -11.97 -20.50 -2.01
CA GLU A 268 -10.89 -21.08 -1.19
C GLU A 268 -10.29 -20.03 -0.26
N VAL A 269 -10.03 -18.83 -0.75
CA VAL A 269 -9.53 -17.70 0.04
C VAL A 269 -10.50 -17.35 1.17
N ALA A 270 -11.80 -17.28 0.87
CA ALA A 270 -12.85 -17.03 1.86
C ALA A 270 -12.97 -18.17 2.89
N TYR A 271 -12.69 -19.41 2.49
CA TYR A 271 -12.67 -20.57 3.38
C TYR A 271 -11.42 -20.62 4.27
N VAL A 272 -10.23 -20.35 3.72
CA VAL A 272 -8.94 -20.52 4.39
C VAL A 272 -8.66 -19.39 5.39
N TRP A 273 -8.88 -18.12 5.02
CA TRP A 273 -8.50 -16.99 5.88
C TRP A 273 -9.09 -17.01 7.29
N PRO A 274 -10.39 -17.33 7.51
CA PRO A 274 -10.94 -17.44 8.85
C PRO A 274 -10.25 -18.51 9.72
N ARG A 275 -9.59 -19.51 9.11
CA ARG A 275 -8.96 -20.65 9.79
C ARG A 275 -7.48 -20.43 10.08
N VAL A 276 -6.77 -19.76 9.19
CA VAL A 276 -5.32 -19.51 9.33
C VAL A 276 -5.00 -18.11 9.89
N GLY A 277 -6.03 -17.28 10.05
CA GLY A 277 -5.91 -15.88 10.44
C GLY A 277 -5.94 -14.97 9.22
N TYR A 278 -6.68 -13.86 9.32
CA TYR A 278 -6.72 -12.85 8.26
C TYR A 278 -5.38 -12.12 8.21
N PRO A 279 -4.65 -12.13 7.08
CA PRO A 279 -3.45 -11.33 6.94
C PRO A 279 -3.83 -9.84 6.91
N PRO A 280 -3.10 -8.98 7.63
CA PRO A 280 -3.26 -7.54 7.55
C PRO A 280 -2.87 -6.91 6.22
#